data_AF-A0A9W8NYV5-F1
#
_entry.id   AF-A0A9W8NYV5-F1
#
_cell.length_a   1.000
_cell.length_b   1.000
_cell.length_c   1.000
_cell.angle_alpha   90.00
_cell.angle_beta   90.00
_cell.angle_gamma   90.00
#
_symmetry.space_group_name_H-M   'P 1'
#
loop_
_entity.id
_entity.type
_entity.pdbx_description
1 polymer ?
#
loop_
_entity_poly.entity_id
_entity_poly.type
_entity_poly.pdbx_seq_one_letter_code
_entity_poly.pdbx_strand_id
1 'polypeptide(L)'
;MPSYPYPYPYPYPYSLPHPSPIPVPPLAASTETPTQPRKRGRPKSKANGSAVVATSNPSPRKEWSNEELDKLYDYMLGEAADARFEKLQVASNKIWKEVAAAKIFDGWTATQLQTKWESSLATFKKLYAFRTFTGRGADADDYDWDDEEAVSTHLSNSHNKGCDIEGLNARTCQLWVKHQWYDLFVKRYHDNPRIAREVPRSSADALSDFDPVTPDAENDDVEIINTPQTSTQATANSTLLPVPSSSSLSRTSSSELTPQSRTQNKGKGRSGVKDDRLSGLTTYFETKAEVDKGVLKLREKEANYKKLSEAYEKAANILDNPDKYDFRTLEAANKVTERYFKHILLLDI
;
A
#
# COMPACT_ATOMS: atom_id res chain seq x y z
N MET A 1 41.77 23.73 -38.85
CA MET A 1 40.83 24.41 -37.95
C MET A 1 39.44 24.33 -38.57
N PRO A 2 38.68 23.24 -38.33
CA PRO A 2 37.32 23.14 -38.87
C PRO A 2 36.36 24.01 -38.04
N SER A 3 35.64 24.87 -38.76
CA SER A 3 34.56 25.73 -38.28
C SER A 3 33.35 24.87 -37.91
N TYR A 4 32.91 24.97 -36.65
CA TYR A 4 31.64 24.39 -36.21
C TYR A 4 30.48 25.33 -36.59
N PRO A 5 29.41 24.82 -37.23
CA PRO A 5 28.21 25.60 -37.50
C PRO A 5 27.41 25.87 -36.23
N TYR A 6 26.86 27.08 -36.13
CA TYR A 6 26.04 27.58 -35.03
C TYR A 6 24.78 26.73 -34.80
N PRO A 7 24.37 26.51 -33.54
CA PRO A 7 23.12 25.82 -33.23
C PRO A 7 21.90 26.70 -33.54
N TYR A 8 20.87 26.06 -34.10
CA TYR A 8 19.57 26.65 -34.43
C TYR A 8 18.84 27.16 -33.17
N PRO A 9 18.07 28.25 -33.28
CA PRO A 9 17.25 28.77 -32.18
C PRO A 9 16.08 27.82 -31.88
N TYR A 10 15.92 27.49 -30.60
CA TYR A 10 14.78 26.73 -30.09
C TYR A 10 13.46 27.49 -30.30
N PRO A 11 12.39 26.81 -30.74
CA PRO A 11 11.06 27.42 -30.81
C PRO A 11 10.53 27.72 -29.40
N TYR A 12 10.05 28.95 -29.22
CA TYR A 12 9.39 29.39 -27.99
C TYR A 12 8.16 28.52 -27.68
N PRO A 13 7.93 28.16 -26.40
CA PRO A 13 6.74 27.42 -26.01
C PRO A 13 5.49 28.28 -26.22
N TYR A 14 4.52 27.71 -26.93
CA TYR A 14 3.18 28.27 -27.10
C TYR A 14 2.56 28.54 -25.73
N SER A 15 2.29 29.81 -25.44
CA SER A 15 1.45 30.21 -24.30
C SER A 15 0.04 29.67 -24.51
N LEU A 16 -0.35 28.68 -23.69
CA LEU A 16 -1.72 28.23 -23.59
C LEU A 16 -2.60 29.37 -23.03
N PRO A 17 -3.80 29.61 -23.60
CA PRO A 17 -4.70 30.64 -23.11
C PRO A 17 -5.19 30.28 -21.69
N HIS A 18 -5.05 31.24 -20.77
CA HIS A 18 -5.59 31.14 -19.42
C HIS A 18 -7.11 30.91 -19.46
N PRO A 19 -7.66 29.94 -18.72
CA PRO A 19 -9.10 29.77 -18.59
C PRO A 19 -9.71 30.99 -17.89
N SER A 20 -10.77 31.53 -18.49
CA SER A 20 -11.52 32.65 -17.91
C SER A 20 -12.10 32.29 -16.54
N PRO A 21 -12.11 33.21 -15.57
CA PRO A 21 -12.64 32.95 -14.24
C PRO A 21 -14.15 32.66 -14.30
N ILE A 22 -14.55 31.54 -13.70
CA ILE A 22 -15.95 31.13 -13.55
C ILE A 22 -16.63 32.09 -12.56
N PRO A 23 -17.82 32.64 -12.87
CA PRO A 23 -18.56 33.51 -11.96
C PRO A 23 -18.97 32.74 -10.71
N VAL A 24 -18.56 33.24 -9.54
CA VAL A 24 -18.95 32.70 -8.24
C VAL A 24 -20.42 33.09 -7.97
N PRO A 25 -21.33 32.14 -7.70
CA PRO A 25 -22.70 32.49 -7.33
C PRO A 25 -22.75 33.17 -5.95
N PRO A 26 -23.70 34.11 -5.74
CA PRO A 26 -23.80 34.87 -4.51
C PRO A 26 -24.19 33.98 -3.31
N LEU A 27 -23.44 34.16 -2.23
CA LEU A 27 -23.58 33.50 -0.94
C LEU A 27 -24.94 33.85 -0.31
N ALA A 28 -25.86 32.87 -0.26
CA ALA A 28 -27.12 33.03 0.45
C ALA A 28 -26.87 33.01 1.96
N ALA A 29 -27.27 34.09 2.64
CA ALA A 29 -27.21 34.25 4.09
C ALA A 29 -27.97 33.13 4.80
N SER A 30 -27.25 32.34 5.60
CA SER A 30 -27.84 31.33 6.47
C SER A 30 -28.35 31.97 7.75
N THR A 31 -29.65 31.85 7.94
CA THR A 31 -30.40 32.26 9.14
C THR A 31 -30.04 31.34 10.32
N GLU A 32 -29.64 31.95 11.43
CA GLU A 32 -29.38 31.30 12.69
C GLU A 32 -30.62 30.56 13.21
N THR A 33 -30.45 29.31 13.67
CA THR A 33 -31.47 28.57 14.43
C THR A 33 -30.91 28.17 15.80
N PRO A 34 -31.54 28.56 16.92
CA PRO A 34 -31.06 28.21 18.25
C PRO A 34 -31.53 26.80 18.63
N THR A 35 -30.58 25.89 18.83
CA THR A 35 -30.85 24.52 19.30
C THR A 35 -30.68 24.46 20.82
N GLN A 36 -31.76 24.16 21.54
CA GLN A 36 -31.77 23.98 23.00
C GLN A 36 -31.09 22.67 23.46
N PRO A 37 -30.45 22.65 24.64
CA PRO A 37 -29.93 21.44 25.25
C PRO A 37 -31.02 20.63 26.00
N ARG A 38 -31.15 19.35 25.62
CA ARG A 38 -31.97 18.34 26.31
C ARG A 38 -31.42 18.04 27.71
N LYS A 39 -32.21 18.35 28.74
CA LYS A 39 -32.05 17.88 30.13
C LYS A 39 -32.22 16.36 30.20
N ARG A 40 -31.14 15.61 30.45
CA ARG A 40 -31.21 14.24 30.98
C ARG A 40 -31.17 14.31 32.51
N GLY A 41 -32.26 13.87 33.13
CA GLY A 41 -32.42 13.81 34.58
C GLY A 41 -31.45 12.80 35.21
N ARG A 42 -30.76 13.23 36.27
CA ARG A 42 -29.95 12.41 37.16
C ARG A 42 -30.69 12.28 38.50
N PRO A 43 -30.87 11.08 39.06
CA PRO A 43 -31.58 10.89 40.32
C PRO A 43 -30.77 11.46 41.50
N LYS A 44 -31.51 12.11 42.42
CA LYS A 44 -31.09 12.59 43.73
C LYS A 44 -30.64 11.41 44.61
N SER A 45 -29.40 11.42 45.09
CA SER A 45 -28.99 10.74 46.31
C SER A 45 -28.38 11.75 47.29
N LYS A 46 -28.86 11.68 48.53
CA LYS A 46 -28.64 12.63 49.64
C LYS A 46 -27.17 12.75 50.04
N ALA A 47 -26.84 13.96 50.48
CA ALA A 47 -25.58 14.39 51.08
C ALA A 47 -25.31 13.71 52.44
N ASN A 48 -24.03 13.44 52.72
CA ASN A 48 -23.37 13.83 53.96
C ASN A 48 -21.85 13.61 53.89
N GLY A 49 -21.06 14.61 54.28
CA GLY A 49 -19.63 14.43 54.56
C GLY A 49 -18.73 15.51 53.95
N SER A 50 -18.32 16.45 54.79
CA SER A 50 -17.23 17.41 54.57
C SER A 50 -16.06 16.85 53.78
N ALA A 51 -15.70 17.52 52.69
CA ALA A 51 -14.34 17.51 52.17
C ALA A 51 -14.05 18.86 51.54
N VAL A 52 -12.97 19.47 52.03
CA VAL A 52 -12.35 20.70 51.56
C VAL A 52 -12.25 20.66 50.04
N VAL A 53 -12.91 21.61 49.38
CA VAL A 53 -12.79 21.83 47.93
C VAL A 53 -11.40 22.38 47.67
N ALA A 54 -10.43 21.48 47.58
CA ALA A 54 -9.17 21.76 46.92
C ALA A 54 -9.50 21.84 45.42
N THR A 55 -9.59 23.08 44.93
CA THR A 55 -9.57 23.43 43.52
C THR A 55 -8.26 22.93 42.93
N SER A 56 -8.19 21.62 42.63
CA SER A 56 -7.12 21.05 41.83
C SER A 56 -7.33 21.59 40.42
N ASN A 57 -6.58 22.64 40.09
CA ASN A 57 -6.44 23.09 38.72
C ASN A 57 -6.19 21.84 37.86
N PRO A 58 -6.96 21.62 36.76
CA PRO A 58 -6.64 20.56 35.84
C PRO A 58 -5.21 20.81 35.38
N SER A 59 -4.30 19.91 35.79
CA SER A 59 -2.89 20.01 35.42
C SER A 59 -2.84 20.17 33.89
N PRO A 60 -2.10 21.18 33.37
CA PRO A 60 -2.04 21.40 31.94
C PRO A 60 -1.68 20.07 31.29
N ARG A 61 -2.50 19.63 30.32
CA ARG A 61 -2.24 18.38 29.61
C ARG A 61 -0.84 18.50 29.03
N LYS A 62 0.10 17.72 29.56
CA LYS A 62 1.48 17.70 29.07
C LYS A 62 1.40 17.45 27.56
N GLU A 63 1.93 18.38 26.78
CA GLU A 63 2.01 18.24 25.32
C GLU A 63 3.28 17.45 24.99
N TRP A 64 3.21 16.63 23.95
CA TRP A 64 4.37 15.88 23.48
C TRP A 64 5.33 16.82 22.78
N SER A 65 6.57 16.93 23.28
CA SER A 65 7.61 17.66 22.57
C SER A 65 8.19 16.80 21.44
N ASN A 66 8.74 17.44 20.40
CA ASN A 66 9.37 16.70 19.31
C ASN A 66 10.57 15.88 19.82
N GLU A 67 11.33 16.39 20.79
CA GLU A 67 12.44 15.67 21.42
C GLU A 67 11.99 14.39 22.16
N GLU A 68 10.81 14.42 22.79
CA GLU A 68 10.22 13.24 23.41
C GLU A 68 9.81 12.22 22.34
N LEU A 69 9.31 12.68 21.19
CA LEU A 69 8.96 11.81 20.06
C LEU A 69 10.20 11.20 19.40
N ASP A 70 11.25 11.99 19.20
CA ASP A 70 12.55 11.50 18.72
C ASP A 70 13.06 10.36 19.60
N LYS A 71 13.08 10.58 20.92
CA LYS A 71 13.47 9.54 21.89
C LYS A 71 12.56 8.32 21.85
N LEU A 72 11.24 8.52 21.70
CA LEU A 72 10.28 7.42 21.64
C LEU A 72 10.50 6.56 20.40
N TYR A 73 10.64 7.18 19.24
CA TYR A 73 10.82 6.46 17.98
C TYR A 73 12.20 5.82 17.89
N ASP A 74 13.27 6.51 18.29
CA ASP A 74 14.62 5.93 18.35
C ASP A 74 14.69 4.76 19.34
N TYR A 75 14.06 4.88 20.52
CA TYR A 75 14.04 3.78 21.47
C TYR A 75 13.31 2.52 20.94
N MET A 76 12.22 2.73 20.20
CA MET A 76 11.37 1.65 19.68
C MET A 76 11.84 1.07 18.34
N LEU A 77 12.44 1.89 17.46
CA LEU A 77 12.78 1.56 16.07
C LEU A 77 14.27 1.70 15.74
N GLY A 78 15.08 2.29 16.62
CA GLY A 78 16.52 2.47 16.42
C GLY A 78 17.25 1.14 16.21
N GLU A 79 18.50 1.18 15.75
CA GLU A 79 19.23 -0.01 15.25
C GLU A 79 19.39 -1.12 16.29
N ALA A 80 19.50 -0.77 17.57
CA ALA A 80 19.60 -1.73 18.67
C ALA A 80 18.23 -2.24 19.19
N ALA A 81 17.11 -1.79 18.62
CA ALA A 81 15.76 -2.05 19.12
C ALA A 81 15.09 -3.31 18.53
N ASP A 82 15.78 -4.15 17.77
CA ASP A 82 15.23 -5.35 17.11
C ASP A 82 14.40 -6.22 18.07
N ALA A 83 14.99 -6.58 19.21
CA ALA A 83 14.34 -7.42 20.21
C ALA A 83 13.12 -6.74 20.86
N ARG A 84 13.14 -5.41 20.97
CA ARG A 84 11.99 -4.62 21.46
C ARG A 84 10.89 -4.60 20.42
N PHE A 85 11.23 -4.39 19.16
CA PHE A 85 10.26 -4.35 18.07
C PHE A 85 9.58 -5.72 17.86
N GLU A 86 10.31 -6.82 17.96
CA GLU A 86 9.74 -8.16 17.91
C GLU A 86 8.76 -8.40 19.08
N LYS A 87 9.15 -8.00 20.30
CA LYS A 87 8.25 -8.04 21.47
C LYS A 87 7.02 -7.15 21.30
N LEU A 88 7.14 -5.99 20.64
CA LEU A 88 6.01 -5.11 20.36
C LEU A 88 4.96 -5.81 19.50
N GLN A 89 5.38 -6.64 18.54
CA GLN A 89 4.48 -7.39 17.66
C GLN A 89 3.76 -8.53 18.38
N VAL A 90 4.44 -9.21 19.32
CA VAL A 90 3.88 -10.38 20.02
C VAL A 90 3.12 -10.00 21.29
N ALA A 91 3.62 -9.03 22.05
CA ALA A 91 3.15 -8.72 23.41
C ALA A 91 3.21 -7.20 23.70
N SER A 92 2.51 -6.40 22.88
CA SER A 92 2.46 -4.93 22.97
C SER A 92 2.24 -4.39 24.39
N ASN A 93 1.31 -4.96 25.16
CA ASN A 93 0.99 -4.48 26.51
C ASN A 93 2.16 -4.60 27.52
N LYS A 94 3.05 -5.57 27.36
CA LYS A 94 4.19 -5.75 28.27
C LYS A 94 5.29 -4.74 27.96
N ILE A 95 5.55 -4.50 26.68
CA ILE A 95 6.63 -3.59 26.30
C ILE A 95 6.35 -2.14 26.72
N TRP A 96 5.09 -1.68 26.69
CA TRP A 96 4.76 -0.32 27.16
C TRP A 96 5.03 -0.12 28.66
N LYS A 97 4.89 -1.17 29.47
CA LYS A 97 5.27 -1.13 30.89
C LYS A 97 6.78 -1.07 31.07
N GLU A 98 7.53 -1.82 30.27
CA GLU A 98 9.00 -1.79 30.26
C GLU A 98 9.52 -0.40 29.80
N VAL A 99 8.94 0.18 28.75
CA VAL A 99 9.30 1.51 28.23
C VAL A 99 9.02 2.59 29.27
N ALA A 100 7.86 2.54 29.95
CA ALA A 100 7.54 3.47 31.03
C ALA A 100 8.49 3.31 32.24
N ALA A 101 8.98 2.09 32.50
CA ALA A 101 9.94 1.83 33.59
C ALA A 101 11.38 2.29 33.26
N ALA A 102 11.73 2.47 31.98
CA ALA A 102 13.07 2.83 31.53
C ALA A 102 13.51 4.25 31.93
N LYS A 103 12.65 5.06 32.57
CA LYS A 103 12.89 6.46 33.00
C LYS A 103 13.35 7.41 31.87
N ILE A 104 13.12 7.03 30.61
CA ILE A 104 13.41 7.89 29.45
C ILE A 104 12.29 8.92 29.27
N PHE A 105 11.06 8.55 29.67
CA PHE A 105 9.84 9.34 29.49
C PHE A 105 9.24 9.71 30.84
N ASP A 106 9.89 10.66 31.53
CA ASP A 106 9.42 11.09 32.85
C ASP A 106 8.04 11.74 32.77
N GLY A 107 7.11 11.21 33.57
CA GLY A 107 5.74 11.70 33.68
C GLY A 107 4.75 11.13 32.66
N TRP A 108 5.19 10.24 31.76
CA TRP A 108 4.29 9.58 30.81
C TRP A 108 3.90 8.18 31.28
N THR A 109 2.60 7.90 31.25
CA THR A 109 2.07 6.56 31.57
C THR A 109 2.22 5.61 30.37
N ALA A 110 2.30 4.31 30.64
CA ALA A 110 2.35 3.27 29.59
C ALA A 110 1.20 3.40 28.58
N THR A 111 -0.01 3.75 29.04
CA THR A 111 -1.17 3.97 28.17
C THR A 111 -0.99 5.19 27.27
N GLN A 112 -0.46 6.30 27.79
CA GLN A 112 -0.20 7.49 26.97
C GLN A 112 0.86 7.22 25.90
N LEU A 113 1.93 6.49 26.25
CA LEU A 113 2.97 6.05 25.31
C LEU A 113 2.37 5.19 24.20
N GLN A 114 1.54 4.21 24.55
CA GLN A 114 0.85 3.34 23.60
C GLN A 114 -0.07 4.15 22.67
N THR A 115 -0.95 4.99 23.23
CA THR A 115 -1.88 5.80 22.42
C THR A 115 -1.13 6.74 21.49
N LYS A 116 -0.04 7.35 21.95
CA LYS A 116 0.79 8.22 21.11
C LYS A 116 1.44 7.41 19.98
N TRP A 117 2.00 6.25 20.30
CA TRP A 117 2.58 5.35 19.30
C TRP A 117 1.58 4.90 18.24
N GLU A 118 0.38 4.46 18.64
CA GLU A 118 -0.68 4.04 17.72
C GLU A 118 -1.12 5.18 16.80
N SER A 119 -1.25 6.39 17.34
CA SER A 119 -1.55 7.61 16.56
C SER A 119 -0.44 7.92 15.56
N SER A 120 0.82 7.79 15.96
CA SER A 120 1.97 7.98 15.08
C SER A 120 2.03 6.91 13.99
N LEU A 121 1.77 5.64 14.33
CA LEU A 121 1.72 4.55 13.35
C LEU A 121 0.59 4.75 12.32
N ALA A 122 -0.56 5.26 12.74
CA ALA A 122 -1.65 5.62 11.82
C ALA A 122 -1.24 6.76 10.89
N THR A 123 -0.52 7.77 11.40
CA THR A 123 0.03 8.87 10.60
C THR A 123 1.05 8.37 9.59
N PHE A 124 1.96 7.50 10.02
CA PHE A 124 2.93 6.84 9.14
C PHE A 124 2.26 6.09 7.99
N LYS A 125 1.23 5.27 8.27
CA LYS A 125 0.52 4.52 7.21
C LYS A 125 -0.08 5.44 6.15
N LYS A 126 -0.66 6.57 6.54
CA LYS A 126 -1.20 7.58 5.62
C LYS A 126 -0.09 8.25 4.81
N LEU A 127 1.00 8.64 5.47
CA LEU A 127 2.16 9.24 4.83
C LEU A 127 2.85 8.28 3.85
N TYR A 128 2.90 6.99 4.19
CA TYR A 128 3.42 5.93 3.33
C TYR A 128 2.53 5.70 2.12
N ALA A 129 1.20 5.65 2.29
CA ALA A 129 0.26 5.58 1.19
C ALA A 129 0.39 6.80 0.26
N PHE A 130 0.50 8.00 0.82
CA PHE A 130 0.74 9.24 0.08
C PHE A 130 2.02 9.16 -0.77
N ARG A 131 3.17 8.84 -0.16
CA ARG A 131 4.45 8.73 -0.88
C ARG A 131 4.46 7.60 -1.91
N THR A 132 3.79 6.48 -1.64
CA THR A 132 3.68 5.38 -2.62
C THR A 132 2.78 5.76 -3.80
N PHE A 133 1.75 6.57 -3.54
CA PHE A 133 0.83 7.07 -4.56
C PHE A 133 1.49 8.09 -5.48
N THR A 134 2.29 9.01 -4.94
CA THR A 134 3.06 9.98 -5.73
C THR A 134 4.30 9.34 -6.39
N GLY A 135 4.89 8.33 -5.75
CA GLY A 135 6.15 7.64 -6.09
C GLY A 135 6.20 6.72 -7.30
N ARG A 136 5.07 6.43 -7.96
CA ARG A 136 5.03 5.45 -9.06
C ARG A 136 5.13 6.06 -10.46
N GLY A 137 5.32 7.37 -10.57
CA GLY A 137 5.54 8.08 -11.83
C GLY A 137 6.80 8.94 -11.77
N ALA A 138 7.97 8.30 -11.87
CA ALA A 138 9.32 8.82 -12.18
C ALA A 138 9.91 10.06 -11.46
N ASP A 139 9.14 11.00 -10.90
CA ASP A 139 9.62 12.31 -10.40
C ASP A 139 9.40 12.54 -8.90
N ALA A 140 9.07 11.51 -8.12
CA ALA A 140 8.68 11.73 -6.72
C ALA A 140 9.84 12.08 -5.78
N ASP A 141 11.08 11.96 -6.25
CA ASP A 141 12.28 12.27 -5.48
C ASP A 141 12.55 13.79 -5.45
N ASP A 142 11.96 14.55 -6.37
CA ASP A 142 12.13 16.01 -6.51
C ASP A 142 11.03 16.81 -5.77
N TYR A 143 10.33 16.20 -4.82
CA TYR A 143 9.37 16.94 -4.00
C TYR A 143 10.09 17.92 -3.07
N ASP A 144 9.76 19.20 -3.22
CA ASP A 144 10.12 20.22 -2.24
C ASP A 144 9.28 20.04 -0.98
N TRP A 145 9.82 19.29 -0.02
CA TRP A 145 9.19 19.09 1.28
C TRP A 145 9.31 20.33 2.17
N ASP A 146 10.13 21.32 1.83
CA ASP A 146 10.28 22.55 2.59
C ASP A 146 9.17 23.57 2.26
N ASP A 147 8.55 23.47 1.07
CA ASP A 147 7.39 24.26 0.67
C ASP A 147 6.05 23.66 1.19
N GLU A 148 5.46 24.30 2.21
CA GLU A 148 4.19 23.86 2.81
C GLU A 148 3.01 23.96 1.82
N GLU A 149 3.02 24.95 0.92
CA GLU A 149 1.94 25.17 -0.06
C GLU A 149 1.99 24.11 -1.16
N ALA A 150 3.18 23.74 -1.62
CA ALA A 150 3.38 22.63 -2.54
C ALA A 150 2.88 21.32 -1.92
N VAL A 151 3.33 20.97 -0.71
CA VAL A 151 2.90 19.75 0.00
C VAL A 151 1.38 19.72 0.19
N SER A 152 0.77 20.85 0.59
CA SER A 152 -0.69 20.97 0.74
C SER A 152 -1.44 20.74 -0.57
N THR A 153 -0.96 21.33 -1.66
CA THR A 153 -1.54 21.16 -3.01
C THR A 153 -1.48 19.70 -3.44
N HIS A 154 -0.37 19.01 -3.17
CA HIS A 154 -0.20 17.61 -3.51
C HIS A 154 -1.05 16.67 -2.64
N LEU A 155 -1.22 16.97 -1.35
CA LEU A 155 -2.17 16.27 -0.49
C LEU A 155 -3.60 16.40 -1.05
N SER A 156 -4.04 17.62 -1.38
CA SER A 156 -5.36 17.84 -1.98
C SER A 156 -5.54 17.07 -3.29
N ASN A 157 -4.55 17.12 -4.18
CA ASN A 157 -4.57 16.40 -5.46
C ASN A 157 -4.63 14.88 -5.27
N SER A 158 -3.92 14.33 -4.28
CA SER A 158 -3.91 12.89 -4.01
C SER A 158 -5.21 12.42 -3.38
N HIS A 159 -5.79 13.24 -2.50
CA HIS A 159 -7.11 12.98 -1.92
C HIS A 159 -8.19 12.97 -3.01
N ASN A 160 -8.17 13.93 -3.93
CA ASN A 160 -9.11 14.00 -5.07
C ASN A 160 -9.00 12.81 -6.03
N LYS A 161 -7.84 12.14 -6.06
CA LYS A 161 -7.61 10.90 -6.83
C LYS A 161 -7.97 9.62 -6.06
N GLY A 162 -8.54 9.73 -4.86
CA GLY A 162 -8.99 8.60 -4.06
C GLY A 162 -7.93 7.98 -3.15
N CYS A 163 -6.81 8.67 -2.89
CA CYS A 163 -5.85 8.23 -1.88
C CYS A 163 -6.41 8.50 -0.47
N ASP A 164 -6.45 7.48 0.40
CA ASP A 164 -6.92 7.61 1.78
C ASP A 164 -5.88 8.31 2.67
N ILE A 165 -5.88 9.64 2.62
CA ILE A 165 -4.97 10.52 3.39
C ILE A 165 -5.76 11.49 4.27
N GLU A 166 -6.99 11.13 4.64
CA GLU A 166 -7.87 12.00 5.43
C GLU A 166 -7.22 12.41 6.75
N GLY A 167 -7.22 13.71 7.05
CA GLY A 167 -6.64 14.26 8.29
C GLY A 167 -5.12 14.32 8.33
N LEU A 168 -4.42 14.06 7.22
CA LEU A 168 -2.99 14.35 7.09
C LEU A 168 -2.80 15.83 6.74
N ASN A 169 -1.89 16.52 7.43
CA ASN A 169 -1.61 17.93 7.22
C ASN A 169 -0.20 18.15 6.66
N ALA A 170 0.00 19.21 5.87
CA ALA A 170 1.29 19.53 5.24
C ALA A 170 2.39 19.69 6.30
N ARG A 171 2.15 20.52 7.33
CA ARG A 171 3.05 20.69 8.48
C ARG A 171 3.44 19.38 9.17
N THR A 172 2.51 18.42 9.26
CA THR A 172 2.82 17.10 9.84
C THR A 172 3.75 16.33 8.93
N CYS A 173 3.53 16.34 7.61
CA CYS A 173 4.41 15.69 6.65
C CYS A 173 5.84 16.27 6.73
N GLN A 174 5.96 17.59 6.72
CA GLN A 174 7.25 18.28 6.84
C GLN A 174 7.98 17.90 8.13
N LEU A 175 7.26 17.90 9.27
CA LEU A 175 7.84 17.51 10.55
C LEU A 175 8.38 16.07 10.53
N TRP A 176 7.63 15.14 9.92
CA TRP A 176 8.02 13.74 9.81
C TRP A 176 9.26 13.53 8.93
N VAL A 177 9.39 14.28 7.84
CA VAL A 177 10.56 14.25 6.96
C VAL A 177 11.76 14.91 7.63
N LYS A 178 11.56 16.09 8.23
CA LYS A 178 12.61 16.87 8.91
C LYS A 178 13.29 16.09 10.04
N HIS A 179 12.51 15.34 10.82
CA HIS A 179 13.04 14.50 11.91
C HIS A 179 13.44 13.08 11.46
N GLN A 180 13.37 12.78 10.16
CA GLN A 180 13.65 11.44 9.60
C GLN A 180 12.80 10.32 10.23
N TRP A 181 11.66 10.66 10.83
CA TRP A 181 10.73 9.68 11.39
C TRP A 181 10.15 8.78 10.31
N TYR A 182 9.89 9.34 9.12
CA TYR A 182 9.40 8.56 8.00
C TYR A 182 10.40 7.45 7.64
N ASP A 183 11.67 7.79 7.46
CA ASP A 183 12.71 6.84 7.05
C ASP A 183 12.94 5.76 8.11
N LEU A 184 12.91 6.14 9.40
CA LEU A 184 12.98 5.18 10.51
C LEU A 184 11.82 4.15 10.47
N PHE A 185 10.60 4.60 10.21
CA PHE A 185 9.45 3.70 10.10
C PHE A 185 9.51 2.86 8.82
N VAL A 186 9.89 3.41 7.66
CA VAL A 186 10.03 2.64 6.41
C VAL A 186 11.08 1.54 6.55
N LYS A 187 12.28 1.88 7.03
CA LYS A 187 13.39 0.95 7.25
C LYS A 187 12.98 -0.25 8.11
N ARG A 188 12.09 -0.03 9.09
CA ARG A 188 11.63 -1.09 10.01
C ARG A 188 10.42 -1.88 9.54
N TYR A 189 9.43 -1.23 8.95
CA TYR A 189 8.17 -1.88 8.58
C TYR A 189 8.19 -2.47 7.16
N HIS A 190 9.00 -1.93 6.26
CA HIS A 190 9.04 -2.36 4.85
C HIS A 190 10.35 -3.04 4.48
N ASP A 191 11.50 -2.49 4.90
CA ASP A 191 12.81 -3.05 4.49
C ASP A 191 13.27 -4.22 5.36
N ASN A 192 12.52 -4.57 6.41
CA ASN A 192 12.87 -5.70 7.25
C ASN A 192 12.38 -7.01 6.61
N PRO A 193 13.27 -7.86 6.05
CA PRO A 193 12.89 -9.09 5.35
C PRO A 193 12.20 -10.11 6.28
N ARG A 194 12.32 -9.95 7.60
CA ARG A 194 11.61 -10.79 8.58
C ARG A 194 10.11 -10.48 8.67
N ILE A 195 9.71 -9.24 8.37
CA ILE A 195 8.31 -8.78 8.45
C ILE A 195 7.65 -8.80 7.07
N ALA A 196 8.42 -8.49 6.04
CA ALA A 196 8.10 -8.86 4.68
C ALA A 196 8.30 -10.38 4.51
N ARG A 197 7.54 -11.20 5.28
CA ARG A 197 7.23 -12.55 4.81
C ARG A 197 6.70 -12.34 3.42
N GLU A 198 7.40 -12.88 2.43
CA GLU A 198 6.85 -13.07 1.10
C GLU A 198 5.52 -13.77 1.35
N VAL A 199 4.42 -13.01 1.35
CA VAL A 199 3.10 -13.62 1.31
C VAL A 199 3.17 -14.37 -0.01
N PRO A 200 3.21 -15.71 0.01
CA PRO A 200 3.15 -16.45 -1.22
C PRO A 200 1.79 -16.08 -1.77
N ARG A 201 1.77 -15.10 -2.67
CA ARG A 201 0.60 -14.80 -3.46
C ARG A 201 0.47 -16.05 -4.29
N SER A 202 -0.34 -16.99 -3.81
CA SER A 202 -0.95 -18.05 -4.61
C SER A 202 -1.73 -17.38 -5.72
N SER A 203 -0.98 -16.85 -6.69
CA SER A 203 -1.46 -16.21 -7.91
C SER A 203 -1.72 -17.27 -8.98
N ALA A 204 -1.64 -18.54 -8.60
CA ALA A 204 -1.73 -19.71 -9.44
C ALA A 204 -2.51 -20.83 -8.73
N ASP A 205 -3.46 -20.49 -7.86
CA ASP A 205 -4.60 -21.40 -7.74
C ASP A 205 -5.39 -21.16 -9.03
N ALA A 206 -5.25 -22.09 -9.96
CA ALA A 206 -5.87 -22.03 -11.26
C ALA A 206 -7.32 -21.66 -11.07
N LEU A 207 -7.76 -20.56 -11.68
CA LEU A 207 -9.19 -20.34 -11.89
C LEU A 207 -9.72 -21.63 -12.48
N SER A 208 -10.55 -22.32 -11.68
CA SER A 208 -11.30 -23.52 -12.03
C SER A 208 -11.57 -23.51 -13.52
N ASP A 209 -10.94 -24.47 -14.20
CA ASP A 209 -11.11 -24.74 -15.61
C ASP A 209 -12.61 -24.64 -15.92
N PHE A 210 -12.98 -23.63 -16.70
CA PHE A 210 -14.35 -23.44 -17.12
C PHE A 210 -14.57 -24.47 -18.21
N ASP A 211 -15.06 -25.63 -17.80
CA ASP A 211 -15.33 -26.77 -18.65
C ASP A 211 -16.25 -26.32 -19.80
N PRO A 212 -15.76 -26.27 -21.06
CA PRO A 212 -16.59 -25.87 -22.17
C PRO A 212 -17.63 -26.96 -22.38
N VAL A 213 -18.90 -26.62 -22.08
CA VAL A 213 -20.06 -27.42 -22.44
C VAL A 213 -20.00 -27.72 -23.94
N THR A 214 -19.59 -28.93 -24.28
CA THR A 214 -19.63 -29.45 -25.64
C THR A 214 -21.06 -29.91 -25.89
N PRO A 215 -21.73 -29.42 -26.96
CA PRO A 215 -23.02 -29.96 -27.35
C PRO A 215 -22.82 -31.37 -27.89
N ASP A 216 -23.49 -32.29 -27.20
CA ASP A 216 -23.84 -33.66 -27.56
C ASP A 216 -23.77 -33.95 -29.07
N ALA A 217 -22.83 -34.81 -29.46
CA ALA A 217 -22.81 -35.44 -30.77
C ALA A 217 -22.66 -36.94 -30.56
N GLU A 218 -23.81 -37.62 -30.64
CA GLU A 218 -23.94 -39.06 -30.80
C GLU A 218 -23.02 -39.56 -31.94
N ASN A 219 -22.09 -40.48 -31.66
CA ASN A 219 -22.03 -41.83 -32.25
C ASN A 219 -20.68 -42.55 -32.07
N ASP A 220 -20.82 -43.88 -31.95
CA ASP A 220 -19.95 -44.99 -32.34
C ASP A 220 -18.68 -45.33 -31.52
N ASP A 221 -18.89 -46.32 -30.64
CA ASP A 221 -18.16 -47.60 -30.53
C ASP A 221 -16.76 -47.68 -31.18
N VAL A 222 -15.71 -47.76 -30.36
CA VAL A 222 -14.56 -48.67 -30.61
C VAL A 222 -13.95 -49.17 -29.29
N GLU A 223 -13.87 -50.49 -29.18
CA GLU A 223 -13.30 -51.30 -28.10
C GLU A 223 -11.76 -51.22 -27.95
N ILE A 224 -11.33 -51.18 -26.69
CA ILE A 224 -10.31 -52.02 -26.00
C ILE A 224 -8.93 -52.20 -26.67
N ILE A 225 -7.88 -51.58 -26.10
CA ILE A 225 -6.56 -52.22 -25.94
C ILE A 225 -5.99 -51.93 -24.53
N ASN A 226 -5.82 -53.01 -23.78
CA ASN A 226 -5.09 -53.12 -22.51
C ASN A 226 -3.60 -52.77 -22.65
N THR A 227 -2.99 -52.18 -21.61
CA THR A 227 -1.60 -52.50 -21.19
C THR A 227 -1.27 -51.87 -19.82
N PRO A 228 -0.28 -52.39 -19.07
CA PRO A 228 -0.49 -52.76 -17.66
C PRO A 228 0.07 -51.80 -16.61
N GLN A 229 -0.45 -52.04 -15.41
CA GLN A 229 -0.01 -51.57 -14.10
C GLN A 229 1.49 -51.75 -13.83
N THR A 230 2.12 -50.70 -13.30
CA THR A 230 3.33 -50.81 -12.48
C THR A 230 2.99 -50.34 -11.07
N SER A 231 2.92 -51.31 -10.16
CA SER A 231 2.83 -51.10 -8.72
C SER A 231 4.23 -50.86 -8.16
N THR A 232 4.41 -49.76 -7.43
CA THR A 232 5.42 -49.68 -6.37
C THR A 232 4.81 -49.05 -5.14
N GLN A 233 4.97 -49.78 -4.04
CA GLN A 233 4.29 -49.65 -2.78
C GLN A 233 4.85 -48.52 -1.90
N ALA A 234 3.95 -48.04 -1.04
CA ALA A 234 4.15 -47.71 0.37
C ALA A 234 5.21 -46.67 0.78
N THR A 235 4.74 -45.60 1.44
CA THR A 235 4.85 -45.55 2.91
C THR A 235 3.78 -44.61 3.47
N ALA A 236 2.96 -45.19 4.35
CA ALA A 236 2.01 -44.48 5.17
C ALA A 236 2.77 -43.68 6.26
N ASN A 237 2.28 -42.48 6.55
CA ASN A 237 2.04 -41.96 7.91
C ASN A 237 1.71 -40.47 7.82
N SER A 238 0.42 -40.13 7.83
CA SER A 238 0.03 -38.81 8.31
C SER A 238 -1.31 -38.90 9.03
N THR A 239 -1.19 -38.82 10.36
CA THR A 239 -2.24 -38.83 11.36
C THR A 239 -3.21 -37.69 11.12
N LEU A 240 -4.43 -38.02 10.71
CA LEU A 240 -5.55 -37.09 10.62
C LEU A 240 -6.00 -36.69 12.04
N LEU A 241 -5.92 -35.40 12.36
CA LEU A 241 -6.59 -34.82 13.52
C LEU A 241 -7.97 -34.27 13.11
N PRO A 242 -8.98 -34.32 14.01
CA PRO A 242 -10.35 -33.94 13.69
C PRO A 242 -10.50 -32.42 13.69
N VAL A 243 -11.07 -31.87 12.62
CA VAL A 243 -11.52 -30.47 12.55
C VAL A 243 -12.90 -30.39 13.23
N PRO A 244 -13.07 -29.62 14.32
CA PRO A 244 -14.40 -29.40 14.88
C PRO A 244 -15.17 -28.39 14.03
N SER A 245 -16.34 -28.85 13.59
CA SER A 245 -17.40 -28.09 12.93
C SER A 245 -17.74 -26.80 13.70
N SER A 246 -17.54 -25.66 13.05
CA SER A 246 -17.97 -24.36 13.55
C SER A 246 -19.33 -24.02 12.96
N SER A 247 -20.31 -23.96 13.85
CA SER A 247 -21.69 -23.58 13.66
C SER A 247 -21.87 -22.24 12.94
N SER A 248 -22.69 -22.30 11.90
CA SER A 248 -23.38 -21.20 11.25
C SER A 248 -24.24 -20.38 12.23
N LEU A 249 -23.98 -19.09 12.34
CA LEU A 249 -24.89 -18.11 12.93
C LEU A 249 -25.12 -16.94 11.95
N SER A 250 -26.20 -17.08 11.20
CA SER A 250 -27.26 -16.09 10.96
C SER A 250 -26.86 -14.60 10.91
N ARG A 251 -26.68 -14.10 9.68
CA ARG A 251 -26.82 -12.67 9.35
C ARG A 251 -28.28 -12.25 9.55
N THR A 252 -28.56 -11.41 10.53
CA THR A 252 -29.80 -10.63 10.60
C THR A 252 -29.65 -9.37 9.76
N SER A 253 -30.29 -9.40 8.59
CA SER A 253 -30.58 -8.27 7.73
C SER A 253 -31.82 -7.52 8.23
N SER A 254 -31.68 -6.24 8.58
CA SER A 254 -32.80 -5.31 8.71
C SER A 254 -32.33 -3.90 8.38
N SER A 255 -32.26 -3.59 7.10
CA SER A 255 -32.14 -2.23 6.57
C SER A 255 -33.46 -1.92 5.88
N GLU A 256 -34.35 -1.33 6.68
CA GLU A 256 -35.65 -0.82 6.28
C GLU A 256 -35.43 0.45 5.43
N LEU A 257 -35.47 0.29 4.10
CA LEU A 257 -35.50 1.41 3.16
C LEU A 257 -36.94 1.62 2.72
N THR A 258 -37.53 2.69 3.21
CA THR A 258 -38.80 3.25 2.75
C THR A 258 -38.63 3.84 1.34
N PRO A 259 -39.49 3.48 0.38
CA PRO A 259 -39.48 4.10 -0.95
C PRO A 259 -40.43 5.31 -0.98
N GLN A 260 -39.89 6.53 -0.95
CA GLN A 260 -40.65 7.71 -1.35
C GLN A 260 -40.56 7.90 -2.87
N SER A 261 -41.68 7.53 -3.49
CA SER A 261 -42.09 7.89 -4.85
C SER A 261 -42.33 9.40 -4.98
N ARG A 262 -42.33 9.88 -6.25
CA ARG A 262 -42.86 11.16 -6.79
C ARG A 262 -41.76 12.19 -7.10
N THR A 263 -41.42 12.45 -8.36
CA THR A 263 -42.28 13.11 -9.35
C THR A 263 -41.95 12.70 -10.78
N GLN A 264 -43.00 12.42 -11.57
CA GLN A 264 -42.94 12.29 -13.01
C GLN A 264 -42.66 13.65 -13.64
N ASN A 265 -41.63 13.73 -14.49
CA ASN A 265 -41.49 14.83 -15.44
C ASN A 265 -41.50 14.23 -16.86
N LYS A 266 -42.65 14.36 -17.54
CA LYS A 266 -42.83 14.02 -18.96
C LYS A 266 -42.16 15.10 -19.81
N GLY A 267 -40.87 14.92 -20.08
CA GLY A 267 -40.11 15.67 -21.08
C GLY A 267 -39.91 14.83 -22.34
N LYS A 268 -40.67 15.14 -23.37
CA LYS A 268 -40.68 14.51 -24.69
C LYS A 268 -39.54 15.10 -25.53
N GLY A 269 -38.62 14.26 -26.02
CA GLY A 269 -37.73 14.59 -27.15
C GLY A 269 -36.23 14.63 -26.85
N ARG A 270 -35.54 13.50 -27.13
CA ARG A 270 -34.20 13.40 -27.77
C ARG A 270 -33.70 11.96 -27.62
N SER A 271 -34.15 11.09 -28.53
CA SER A 271 -33.49 9.82 -28.82
C SER A 271 -32.21 10.12 -29.60
N GLY A 272 -31.04 9.92 -29.00
CA GLY A 272 -29.77 10.10 -29.72
C GLY A 272 -28.49 10.16 -28.89
N VAL A 273 -28.53 9.96 -27.56
CA VAL A 273 -27.33 10.10 -26.70
C VAL A 273 -27.26 8.96 -25.66
N LYS A 274 -27.55 7.72 -26.06
CA LYS A 274 -27.40 6.55 -25.17
C LYS A 274 -26.23 5.64 -25.53
N ASP A 275 -25.68 5.76 -26.74
CA ASP A 275 -24.59 4.90 -27.20
C ASP A 275 -23.20 5.35 -26.67
N ASP A 276 -23.09 6.59 -26.18
CA ASP A 276 -21.80 7.17 -25.77
C ASP A 276 -21.41 6.88 -24.31
N ARG A 277 -22.28 6.21 -23.55
CA ARG A 277 -21.96 5.81 -22.16
C ARG A 277 -21.26 4.46 -22.07
N LEU A 278 -21.39 3.62 -23.09
CA LEU A 278 -20.72 2.32 -23.16
C LEU A 278 -19.33 2.42 -23.78
N SER A 279 -19.08 3.43 -24.64
CA SER A 279 -17.78 3.66 -25.28
C SER A 279 -16.67 3.87 -24.26
N GLY A 280 -16.89 4.70 -23.24
CA GLY A 280 -15.90 4.96 -22.19
C GLY A 280 -15.53 3.73 -21.35
N LEU A 281 -16.48 2.80 -21.14
CA LEU A 281 -16.21 1.57 -20.39
C LEU A 281 -15.34 0.59 -21.21
N THR A 282 -15.60 0.47 -22.51
CA THR A 282 -14.77 -0.32 -23.43
C THR A 282 -13.34 0.23 -23.49
N THR A 283 -13.18 1.54 -23.64
CA THR A 283 -11.86 2.19 -23.65
C THR A 283 -11.12 1.99 -22.32
N TYR A 284 -11.82 2.03 -21.18
CA TYR A 284 -11.22 1.73 -19.89
C TYR A 284 -10.68 0.29 -19.82
N PHE A 285 -11.44 -0.70 -20.31
CA PHE A 285 -10.98 -2.09 -20.31
C PHE A 285 -9.82 -2.32 -21.27
N GLU A 286 -9.82 -1.69 -22.44
CA GLU A 286 -8.71 -1.76 -23.41
C GLU A 286 -7.43 -1.16 -22.83
N THR A 287 -7.51 0.06 -22.28
CA THR A 287 -6.36 0.72 -21.65
C THR A 287 -5.83 -0.07 -20.46
N LYS A 288 -6.72 -0.64 -19.63
CA LYS A 288 -6.32 -1.51 -18.52
C LYS A 288 -5.62 -2.79 -19.01
N ALA A 289 -6.14 -3.44 -20.06
CA ALA A 289 -5.53 -4.64 -20.63
C ALA A 289 -4.13 -4.34 -21.22
N GLU A 290 -3.94 -3.16 -21.80
CA GLU A 290 -2.65 -2.73 -22.34
C GLU A 290 -1.62 -2.48 -21.23
N VAL A 291 -2.03 -1.85 -20.11
CA VAL A 291 -1.18 -1.69 -18.92
C VAL A 291 -0.79 -3.05 -18.34
N ASP A 292 -1.76 -3.96 -18.17
CA ASP A 292 -1.51 -5.31 -17.63
C ASP A 292 -0.54 -6.10 -18.54
N LYS A 293 -0.66 -5.95 -19.87
CA LYS A 293 0.28 -6.54 -20.85
C LYS A 293 1.69 -5.95 -20.71
N GLY A 294 1.80 -4.65 -20.43
CA GLY A 294 3.09 -3.99 -20.14
C GLY A 294 3.76 -4.55 -18.89
N VAL A 295 2.99 -4.70 -17.80
CA VAL A 295 3.46 -5.27 -16.53
C VAL A 295 3.92 -6.72 -16.71
N LEU A 296 3.18 -7.53 -17.47
CA LEU A 296 3.55 -8.92 -17.74
C LEU A 296 4.88 -9.03 -18.50
N LYS A 297 5.08 -8.20 -19.53
CA LYS A 297 6.33 -8.14 -20.29
C LYS A 297 7.52 -7.72 -19.44
N LEU A 298 7.32 -6.76 -18.53
CA LEU A 298 8.38 -6.32 -17.62
C LEU A 298 8.79 -7.46 -16.67
N ARG A 299 7.81 -8.15 -16.08
CA ARG A 299 8.06 -9.31 -15.21
C ARG A 299 8.77 -10.45 -15.94
N GLU A 300 8.42 -10.70 -17.21
CA GLU A 300 9.11 -11.72 -18.02
C GLU A 300 10.57 -11.34 -18.28
N LYS A 301 10.85 -10.06 -18.60
CA LYS A 301 12.22 -9.55 -18.73
C LYS A 301 13.02 -9.70 -17.43
N GLU A 302 12.45 -9.33 -16.29
CA GLU A 302 13.08 -9.48 -14.97
C GLU A 302 13.39 -10.95 -14.65
N ALA A 303 12.45 -11.86 -14.92
CA ALA A 303 12.66 -13.29 -14.71
C ALA A 303 13.77 -13.86 -15.60
N ASN A 304 13.85 -13.42 -16.86
CA ASN A 304 14.91 -13.79 -17.79
C ASN A 304 16.27 -13.23 -17.36
N TYR A 305 16.32 -11.97 -16.91
CA TYR A 305 17.53 -11.36 -16.39
C TYR A 305 18.02 -12.08 -15.13
N LYS A 306 17.12 -12.42 -14.19
CA LYS A 306 17.45 -13.18 -12.99
C LYS A 306 18.08 -14.54 -13.33
N LYS A 307 17.47 -15.30 -14.25
CA LYS A 307 18.02 -16.58 -14.73
C LYS A 307 19.40 -16.41 -15.37
N LEU A 308 19.60 -15.35 -16.15
CA LEU A 308 20.87 -15.06 -16.79
C LEU A 308 21.95 -14.67 -15.76
N SER A 309 21.60 -13.90 -14.74
CA SER A 309 22.48 -13.54 -13.62
C SER A 309 22.91 -14.75 -12.81
N GLU A 310 21.98 -15.65 -12.46
CA GLU A 310 22.30 -16.91 -11.76
C GLU A 310 23.19 -17.82 -12.62
N ALA A 311 22.98 -17.86 -13.94
CA ALA A 311 23.83 -18.60 -14.86
C ALA A 311 25.23 -17.97 -14.97
N TYR A 312 25.33 -16.64 -14.94
CA TYR A 312 26.59 -15.92 -14.93
C TYR A 312 27.41 -16.21 -13.66
N GLU A 313 26.81 -16.19 -12.47
CA GLU A 313 27.52 -16.52 -11.23
C GLU A 313 28.12 -17.93 -11.26
N LYS A 314 27.37 -18.91 -11.81
CA LYS A 314 27.88 -20.27 -12.02
C LYS A 314 29.02 -20.31 -13.03
N ALA A 315 28.89 -19.58 -14.14
CA ALA A 315 29.93 -19.48 -15.16
C ALA A 315 31.20 -18.82 -14.62
N ALA A 316 31.07 -17.77 -13.81
CA ALA A 316 32.19 -17.09 -13.17
C ALA A 316 32.97 -18.04 -12.24
N ASN A 317 32.25 -18.81 -11.40
CA ASN A 317 32.89 -19.81 -10.52
C ASN A 317 33.65 -20.91 -11.31
N ILE A 318 33.12 -21.31 -12.47
CA ILE A 318 33.81 -22.25 -13.38
C ILE A 318 35.11 -21.61 -13.92
N LEU A 319 35.04 -20.35 -14.36
CA LEU A 319 36.18 -19.63 -14.93
C LEU A 319 37.28 -19.31 -13.89
N ASP A 320 36.90 -19.14 -12.61
CA ASP A 320 37.84 -18.95 -11.51
C ASP A 320 38.63 -20.22 -11.16
N ASN A 321 38.20 -21.39 -11.63
CA ASN A 321 38.81 -22.70 -11.34
C ASN A 321 39.08 -23.51 -12.62
N PRO A 322 39.89 -23.02 -13.57
CA PRO A 322 39.99 -23.61 -14.90
C PRO A 322 40.53 -25.06 -14.88
N ASP A 323 41.40 -25.39 -13.93
CA ASP A 323 42.01 -26.72 -13.82
C ASP A 323 41.00 -27.84 -13.45
N LYS A 324 39.81 -27.47 -12.97
CA LYS A 324 38.78 -28.43 -12.52
C LYS A 324 37.78 -28.81 -13.62
N TYR A 325 37.78 -28.12 -14.76
CA TYR A 325 36.76 -28.26 -15.78
C TYR A 325 37.36 -28.56 -17.15
N ASP A 326 36.60 -29.26 -18.00
CA ASP A 326 37.02 -29.53 -19.36
C ASP A 326 36.90 -28.29 -20.25
N PHE A 327 37.62 -28.30 -21.39
CA PHE A 327 37.62 -27.18 -22.33
C PHE A 327 36.21 -26.81 -22.82
N ARG A 328 35.32 -27.79 -23.01
CA ARG A 328 33.94 -27.55 -23.45
C ARG A 328 33.11 -26.82 -22.40
N THR A 329 33.28 -27.14 -21.12
CA THR A 329 32.60 -26.44 -20.03
C THR A 329 33.11 -25.01 -19.89
N LEU A 330 34.41 -24.78 -20.05
CA LEU A 330 35.00 -23.43 -20.05
C LEU A 330 34.49 -22.59 -21.23
N GLU A 331 34.38 -23.17 -22.43
CA GLU A 331 33.82 -22.49 -23.60
C GLU A 331 32.34 -22.13 -23.38
N ALA A 332 31.55 -23.03 -22.79
CA ALA A 332 30.15 -22.78 -22.47
C ALA A 332 30.00 -21.67 -21.42
N ALA A 333 30.84 -21.65 -20.38
CA ALA A 333 30.87 -20.60 -19.36
C ALA A 333 31.17 -19.23 -19.99
N ASN A 334 32.18 -19.14 -20.87
CA ASN A 334 32.49 -17.90 -21.59
C ASN A 334 31.30 -17.38 -22.42
N LYS A 335 30.57 -18.27 -23.12
CA LYS A 335 29.36 -17.87 -23.88
C LYS A 335 28.25 -17.31 -22.99
N VAL A 336 28.08 -17.84 -21.77
CA VAL A 336 27.10 -17.30 -20.82
C VAL A 336 27.53 -15.91 -20.35
N THR A 337 28.81 -15.74 -20.03
CA THR A 337 29.41 -14.45 -19.63
C THR A 337 29.25 -13.38 -20.70
N GLU A 338 29.53 -13.70 -21.98
CA GLU A 338 29.31 -12.77 -23.10
C GLU A 338 27.84 -12.34 -23.25
N ARG A 339 26.90 -13.29 -23.13
CA ARG A 339 25.47 -12.99 -23.19
C ARG A 339 25.02 -12.06 -22.07
N TYR A 340 25.56 -12.26 -20.87
CA TYR A 340 25.27 -11.41 -19.72
C TYR A 340 25.77 -9.97 -19.94
N PHE A 341 27.02 -9.78 -20.36
CA PHE A 341 27.55 -8.45 -20.65
C PHE A 341 26.82 -7.74 -21.80
N LYS A 342 26.46 -8.47 -22.86
CA LYS A 342 25.65 -7.92 -23.94
C LYS A 342 24.28 -7.44 -23.44
N HIS A 343 23.68 -8.13 -22.48
CA HIS A 343 22.41 -7.72 -21.89
C HIS A 343 22.55 -6.47 -21.01
N ILE A 344 23.64 -6.36 -20.22
CA ILE A 344 23.91 -5.15 -19.41
C ILE A 344 24.10 -3.93 -20.33
N LEU A 345 24.91 -4.05 -21.38
CA LEU A 345 25.16 -2.95 -22.32
C LEU A 345 23.90 -2.46 -23.07
N LEU A 346 22.87 -3.30 -23.20
CA LEU A 346 21.59 -2.93 -23.79
C LEU A 346 20.64 -2.21 -22.81
N LEU A 347 20.91 -2.26 -21.51
CA LEU A 347 20.10 -1.58 -20.49
C LEU A 347 20.59 -0.15 -20.20
N ASP A 348 21.85 0.15 -20.52
CA ASP A 348 22.46 1.48 -20.33
C ASP A 348 22.16 2.47 -21.48
N ILE A 349 21.36 2.07 -22.48
CA ILE A 349 20.91 2.88 -23.63
C ILE A 349 19.39 3.02 -23.57
#